data_AF-A0A258S9L8-F1
#
_entry.id   AF-A0A258S9L8-F1
#
_cell.length_a   1.000
_cell.length_b   1.000
_cell.length_c   1.000
_cell.angle_alpha   90.00
_cell.angle_beta   90.00
_cell.angle_gamma   90.00
#
_symmetry.space_group_name_H-M   'P 1'
#
loop_
_entity.id
_entity.type
_entity.pdbx_description
1 polymer ?
#
loop_
_entity_poly.entity_id
_entity_poly.type
_entity_poly.pdbx_seq_one_letter_code
_entity_poly.pdbx_strand_id
1 'polypeptide(L)'
;MQDLLLRLATALAIGLIVGIERGWQARERPAGSRTAGVRTFSLAGLLGGVFAVLAQALESPLILATGFFVFALAFGAFTWRELERQRTFSMTGLVAGLLVFALGAFAVVG
;
A
#
# COMPACT_ATOMS: atom_id res chain seq x y z
N MET A 1 -0.54 -23.23 7.84
CA MET A 1 0.32 -22.19 8.45
C MET A 1 1.43 -21.73 7.52
N GLN A 2 2.20 -22.65 6.92
CA GLN A 2 3.28 -22.33 5.98
C GLN A 2 2.76 -21.55 4.74
N ASP A 3 1.63 -21.97 4.17
CA ASP A 3 1.02 -21.27 3.02
C ASP A 3 0.58 -19.84 3.36
N LEU A 4 0.08 -19.62 4.58
CA LEU A 4 -0.33 -18.29 5.03
C LEU A 4 0.87 -17.35 5.17
N LEU A 5 1.97 -17.84 5.75
CA LEU A 5 3.22 -17.06 5.85
C LEU A 5 3.76 -16.73 4.46
N LEU A 6 3.72 -17.67 3.51
CA LEU A 6 4.12 -17.41 2.13
C LEU A 6 3.23 -16.37 1.46
N ARG A 7 1.90 -16.44 1.63
CA ARG A 7 0.97 -15.43 1.09
C ARG A 7 1.22 -14.03 1.66
N LEU A 8 1.45 -13.93 2.97
CA LEU A 8 1.80 -12.66 3.62
C LEU A 8 3.19 -12.15 3.22
N ALA A 9 4.16 -13.05 3.03
CA ALA A 9 5.47 -12.70 2.50
C ALA A 9 5.37 -12.20 1.05
N THR A 10 4.51 -12.80 0.23
CA THR A 10 4.21 -12.33 -1.13
C THR A 10 3.56 -10.94 -1.10
N ALA A 11 2.58 -10.72 -0.22
CA ALA A 11 1.95 -9.41 -0.03
C ALA A 11 2.98 -8.32 0.35
N LEU A 12 3.90 -8.65 1.27
CA LEU A 12 5.00 -7.78 1.65
C LEU A 12 5.96 -7.53 0.47
N ALA A 13 6.33 -8.58 -0.27
CA ALA A 13 7.24 -8.51 -1.41
C ALA A 13 6.69 -7.64 -2.55
N ILE A 14 5.38 -7.75 -2.85
CA ILE A 14 4.69 -6.87 -3.81
C ILE A 14 4.87 -5.40 -3.40
N GLY A 15 4.59 -5.08 -2.13
CA GLY A 15 4.77 -3.73 -1.61
C GLY A 15 6.22 -3.26 -1.63
N LEU A 16 7.16 -4.17 -1.36
CA LEU A 16 8.60 -3.89 -1.36
C LEU A 16 9.10 -3.53 -2.76
N ILE A 17 8.71 -4.30 -3.78
CA ILE A 17 9.11 -4.06 -5.18
C ILE A 17 8.62 -2.67 -5.63
N VAL A 18 7.34 -2.37 -5.42
CA VAL A 18 6.77 -1.05 -5.76
C VAL A 18 7.48 0.06 -4.96
N GLY A 19 7.77 -0.20 -3.69
CA GLY A 19 8.49 0.71 -2.82
C GLY A 19 9.91 1.02 -3.29
N ILE A 20 10.65 0.02 -3.78
CA ILE A 20 12.02 0.17 -4.30
C ILE A 20 12.01 1.03 -5.57
N GLU A 21 11.16 0.72 -6.54
CA GLU A 21 11.00 1.50 -7.78
C GLU A 21 10.71 2.97 -7.49
N ARG A 22 9.73 3.23 -6.62
CA ARG A 22 9.38 4.59 -6.18
C ARG A 22 10.53 5.26 -5.42
N GLY A 23 11.23 4.51 -4.57
CA GLY A 23 12.38 4.99 -3.80
C GLY A 23 13.59 5.36 -4.67
N TRP A 24 13.81 4.63 -5.76
CA TRP A 24 14.83 4.97 -6.76
C TRP A 24 14.44 6.21 -7.57
N GLN A 25 13.21 6.29 -8.08
CA GLN A 25 12.73 7.49 -8.77
C GLN A 25 12.76 8.76 -7.89
N ALA A 26 12.64 8.62 -6.56
CA ALA A 26 12.75 9.75 -5.65
C ALA A 26 14.18 10.30 -5.50
N ARG A 27 15.22 9.57 -5.92
CA ARG A 27 16.62 10.03 -5.90
C ARG A 27 16.93 10.99 -7.04
N GLU A 28 16.19 10.88 -8.15
CA GLU A 28 16.34 11.74 -9.32
C GLU A 28 15.56 13.06 -9.18
N ARG A 29 14.73 13.19 -8.13
CA ARG A 29 13.92 14.37 -7.88
C ARG A 29 14.59 15.35 -6.90
N PRO A 30 14.30 16.66 -6.99
CA PRO A 30 14.85 17.67 -6.10
C PRO A 30 14.60 17.36 -4.62
N ALA A 31 15.53 17.76 -3.75
CA ALA A 31 15.40 17.60 -2.31
C ALA A 31 14.10 18.25 -1.80
N GLY A 32 13.27 17.47 -1.10
CA GLY A 32 11.97 17.92 -0.59
C GLY A 32 10.75 17.29 -1.28
N SER A 33 10.92 16.52 -2.37
CA SER A 33 9.79 15.91 -3.11
C SER A 33 9.49 14.44 -2.75
N ARG A 34 9.78 13.99 -1.51
CA ARG A 34 9.70 12.57 -1.14
C ARG A 34 8.26 12.12 -0.88
N THR A 35 7.58 11.66 -1.92
CA THR A 35 6.16 11.26 -1.93
C THR A 35 5.88 9.82 -1.46
N ALA A 36 6.32 9.46 -0.26
CA ALA A 36 6.28 8.11 0.34
C ALA A 36 7.36 7.13 -0.19
N GLY A 37 7.98 6.40 0.74
CA GLY A 37 9.17 5.60 0.48
C GLY A 37 8.94 4.09 0.52
N VAL A 38 10.03 3.34 0.35
CA VAL A 38 10.07 1.86 0.33
C VAL A 38 9.25 1.22 1.46
N ARG A 39 9.38 1.75 2.68
CA ARG A 39 8.68 1.25 3.88
C ARG A 39 7.16 1.39 3.76
N THR A 40 6.67 2.51 3.23
CA THR A 40 5.24 2.78 3.15
C THR A 40 4.54 1.80 2.22
N PHE A 41 5.10 1.55 1.03
CA PHE A 41 4.51 0.58 0.10
C PHE A 41 4.66 -0.86 0.59
N SER A 42 5.80 -1.23 1.19
CA SER A 42 5.97 -2.55 1.81
C SER A 42 4.89 -2.83 2.85
N LEU A 43 4.66 -1.87 3.75
CA LEU A 43 3.65 -1.98 4.80
C LEU A 43 2.23 -1.91 4.23
N ALA A 44 1.97 -1.14 3.18
CA ALA A 44 0.65 -1.10 2.54
C ALA A 44 0.27 -2.46 1.94
N GLY A 45 1.21 -3.16 1.30
CA GLY A 45 0.97 -4.50 0.75
C GLY A 45 0.71 -5.51 1.85
N LEU A 46 1.55 -5.53 2.89
CA LEU A 46 1.33 -6.36 4.06
C LEU A 46 -0.01 -6.06 4.76
N LEU A 47 -0.38 -4.79 4.88
CA LEU A 47 -1.64 -4.36 5.49
C LEU A 47 -2.84 -4.93 4.72
N GLY A 48 -2.84 -4.84 3.40
CA GLY A 48 -3.88 -5.46 2.56
C GLY A 48 -3.98 -6.97 2.80
N GLY A 49 -2.83 -7.66 2.84
CA GLY A 49 -2.78 -9.08 3.17
C GLY A 49 -3.39 -9.39 4.54
N VAL A 50 -3.00 -8.64 5.58
CA VAL A 50 -3.55 -8.81 6.94
C VAL A 50 -5.06 -8.59 6.98
N PHE A 51 -5.58 -7.57 6.29
CA PHE A 51 -7.01 -7.32 6.21
C PHE A 51 -7.76 -8.46 5.50
N ALA A 52 -7.17 -9.07 4.47
CA ALA A 52 -7.74 -10.25 3.83
C ALA A 52 -7.75 -11.48 4.78
N VAL A 53 -6.69 -11.69 5.57
CA VAL A 53 -6.65 -12.74 6.59
C VAL A 53 -7.76 -12.53 7.62
N LEU A 54 -7.92 -11.30 8.13
CA LEU A 54 -8.95 -10.97 9.10
C LEU A 54 -10.36 -11.14 8.53
N ALA A 55 -10.58 -10.72 7.28
CA ALA A 55 -11.86 -10.88 6.60
C ALA A 55 -12.25 -12.36 6.42
N GLN A 56 -11.29 -13.24 6.11
CA GLN A 56 -11.53 -14.69 6.02
C GLN A 56 -11.75 -15.30 7.41
N ALA A 57 -10.92 -14.96 8.40
CA ALA A 57 -10.99 -15.53 9.74
C ALA A 57 -12.29 -15.16 10.50
N LEU A 58 -12.87 -14.01 10.18
CA LEU A 58 -14.11 -13.51 10.78
C LEU A 58 -15.32 -13.66 9.84
N GLU A 59 -15.15 -14.34 8.70
CA GLU A 59 -16.18 -14.57 7.67
C GLU A 59 -16.92 -13.28 7.26
N SER A 60 -16.21 -12.15 7.22
CA SER A 60 -16.78 -10.83 6.99
C SER A 60 -16.00 -10.07 5.92
N PRO A 61 -16.47 -10.10 4.65
CA PRO A 61 -15.87 -9.36 3.54
C PRO A 61 -15.84 -7.83 3.79
N LEU A 62 -16.73 -7.34 4.64
CA LEU A 62 -16.81 -5.93 5.02
C LEU A 62 -15.54 -5.44 5.71
N ILE A 63 -14.81 -6.31 6.40
CA ILE A 63 -13.52 -5.96 7.03
C ILE A 63 -12.50 -5.52 5.98
N LEU A 64 -12.40 -6.26 4.86
CA LEU A 64 -11.48 -5.91 3.79
C LEU A 64 -11.90 -4.61 3.10
N ALA A 65 -13.19 -4.45 2.81
CA ALA A 65 -13.72 -3.23 2.21
C ALA A 65 -13.49 -2.00 3.10
N THR A 66 -13.85 -2.09 4.38
CA THR A 66 -13.63 -0.99 5.35
C THR A 66 -12.15 -0.69 5.53
N GLY A 67 -11.29 -1.70 5.62
CA GLY A 67 -9.83 -1.55 5.66
C GLY A 67 -9.29 -0.80 4.45
N PHE A 68 -9.75 -1.18 3.25
CA PHE A 68 -9.38 -0.50 2.01
C PHE A 68 -9.82 0.96 2.00
N PHE A 69 -11.07 1.26 2.39
CA PHE A 69 -11.58 2.64 2.44
C PHE A 69 -10.84 3.49 3.49
N VAL A 70 -10.61 2.97 4.69
CA VAL A 70 -9.86 3.68 5.74
C VAL A 70 -8.43 3.94 5.27
N PHE A 71 -7.77 2.95 4.68
CA PHE A 71 -6.44 3.11 4.10
C PHE A 71 -6.44 4.16 2.98
N ALA A 72 -7.41 4.10 2.06
CA ALA A 72 -7.52 5.03 0.95
C ALA A 72 -7.71 6.48 1.40
N LEU A 73 -8.57 6.71 2.40
CA LEU A 73 -8.80 8.02 2.99
C LEU A 73 -7.56 8.53 3.72
N ALA A 74 -6.93 7.71 4.57
CA ALA A 74 -5.73 8.09 5.30
C ALA A 74 -4.58 8.39 4.34
N PHE A 75 -4.28 7.47 3.42
CA PHE A 75 -3.22 7.61 2.44
C PHE A 75 -3.47 8.79 1.51
N GLY A 76 -4.71 8.97 1.06
CA GLY A 76 -5.14 10.11 0.26
C GLY A 76 -4.96 11.45 0.99
N ALA A 77 -5.38 11.54 2.26
CA ALA A 77 -5.23 12.75 3.06
C ALA A 77 -3.75 13.10 3.35
N PHE A 78 -2.90 12.10 3.60
CA PHE A 78 -1.46 12.31 3.73
C PHE A 78 -0.83 12.77 2.40
N THR A 79 -1.21 12.13 1.30
CA THR A 79 -0.72 12.49 -0.03
C THR A 79 -1.15 13.92 -0.38
N TRP A 80 -2.42 14.27 -0.15
CA TRP A 80 -2.94 15.62 -0.39
C TRP A 80 -2.14 16.69 0.35
N ARG A 81 -1.89 16.50 1.65
CA ARG A 81 -1.10 17.44 2.46
C ARG A 81 0.33 17.61 1.95
N GLU A 82 0.91 16.54 1.43
CA GLU A 82 2.25 16.58 0.85
C GLU A 82 2.26 17.32 -0.50
N LEU A 83 1.23 17.12 -1.33
CA LEU A 83 1.06 17.80 -2.62
C LEU A 83 0.82 19.31 -2.46
N GLU A 84 0.05 19.73 -1.46
CA GLU A 84 -0.14 21.16 -1.14
C GLU A 84 1.18 21.85 -0.79
N ARG A 85 2.08 21.15 -0.09
CA ARG A 85 3.42 21.67 0.26
C ARG A 85 4.36 21.75 -0.94
N GLN A 86 4.24 20.80 -1.88
CA GLN A 86 5.17 20.66 -3.01
C GLN A 86 4.65 21.26 -4.33
N ARG A 87 3.43 21.83 -4.37
CA ARG A 87 2.74 22.37 -5.57
C ARG A 87 2.78 21.43 -6.78
N THR A 88 2.82 20.13 -6.54
CA THR A 88 2.83 19.09 -7.58
C THR A 88 1.67 18.15 -7.33
N PHE A 89 1.10 17.56 -8.39
CA PHE A 89 0.01 16.59 -8.30
C PHE A 89 0.48 15.25 -8.87
N SER A 90 0.43 14.17 -8.07
CA SER A 90 0.78 12.81 -8.53
C SER A 90 -0.35 11.84 -8.21
N MET A 91 -1.35 11.78 -9.10
CA MET A 91 -2.44 10.80 -9.03
C MET A 91 -1.90 9.36 -9.11
N THR A 92 -0.81 9.16 -9.85
CA THR A 92 -0.18 7.84 -10.00
C THR A 92 0.42 7.31 -8.69
N GLY A 93 0.87 8.18 -7.78
CA GLY A 93 1.32 7.77 -6.44
C GLY A 93 0.17 7.25 -5.58
N LEU A 94 -0.97 7.94 -5.61
CA LEU A 94 -2.18 7.53 -4.90
C LEU A 94 -2.69 6.18 -5.43
N VAL A 95 -2.84 6.04 -6.74
CA VAL A 95 -3.29 4.79 -7.38
C VAL A 95 -2.32 3.65 -7.08
N ALA A 96 -1.01 3.89 -7.11
CA ALA A 96 -0.02 2.86 -6.76
C ALA A 96 -0.18 2.38 -5.30
N GLY A 97 -0.46 3.28 -4.35
CA GLY A 97 -0.67 2.90 -2.95
C GLY A 97 -1.90 2.01 -2.78
N LEU A 98 -3.01 2.38 -3.43
CA LEU A 98 -4.25 1.61 -3.42
C LEU A 98 -4.07 0.23 -4.07
N LEU A 99 -3.38 0.18 -5.22
CA LEU A 99 -3.08 -1.07 -5.90
C LEU A 99 -2.21 -1.99 -5.04
N VAL A 100 -1.22 -1.46 -4.34
CA VAL A 100 -0.35 -2.26 -3.47
C VAL A 100 -1.15 -2.90 -2.33
N PHE A 101 -2.05 -2.15 -1.69
CA PHE A 101 -2.97 -2.75 -0.71
C PHE A 101 -3.83 -3.84 -1.35
N ALA A 102 -4.47 -3.55 -2.48
CA ALA A 102 -5.38 -4.49 -3.15
C ALA A 102 -4.67 -5.77 -3.59
N LEU A 103 -3.45 -5.66 -4.14
CA LEU A 103 -2.63 -6.79 -4.54
C LEU A 103 -2.13 -7.61 -3.34
N GLY A 104 -1.82 -6.93 -2.22
CA GLY A 104 -1.49 -7.62 -0.98
C GLY A 104 -2.65 -8.44 -0.43
N ALA A 105 -3.87 -7.89 -0.47
CA ALA A 105 -5.08 -8.62 -0.14
C ALA A 105 -5.32 -9.78 -1.11
N PHE A 106 -5.16 -9.55 -2.40
CA PHE A 106 -5.32 -10.57 -3.45
C PHE A 106 -4.35 -11.75 -3.27
N ALA A 107 -3.10 -11.50 -2.88
CA ALA A 107 -2.13 -12.55 -2.57
C ALA A 107 -2.59 -13.50 -1.45
N VAL A 108 -3.44 -13.02 -0.54
CA VAL A 108 -4.02 -13.84 0.54
C VAL A 108 -5.32 -14.50 0.13
N VAL A 109 -6.17 -13.84 -0.67
CA VAL A 109 -7.43 -14.41 -1.16
C VAL A 109 -7.18 -15.55 -2.16
N GLY A 110 -6.26 -15.36 -3.12
CA GLY A 110 -5.99 -16.31 -4.20
C GLY A 110 -6.77 -15.97 -5.46
#